data_AF-R5E6I9-F1
#
_entry.id   AF-R5E6I9-F1
#
_cell.length_a   1.000
_cell.length_b   1.000
_cell.length_c   1.000
_cell.angle_alpha   90.00
_cell.angle_beta   90.00
_cell.angle_gamma   90.00
#
_symmetry.space_group_name_H-M   'P 1'
#
loop_
_entity.id
_entity.type
_entity.pdbx_description
1 polymer ?
#
loop_
_entity_poly.entity_id
_entity_poly.type
_entity_poly.pdbx_seq_one_letter_code
_entity_poly.pdbx_strand_id
1 'polypeptide(L)'
;MVCNEREIQQRYFEERDGKGFEYAYLYPGMNKVQQAAGRVIRTMEDKGIILLLDDRFTTRQVVETFPAEWADYEIVSLQNVEEHIHAIWSGME
;
A
#
# COMPACT_ATOMS: atom_id res chain seq x y z
N MET A 1 -7.52 6.89 20.32
CA MET A 1 -8.99 6.83 20.39
C MET A 1 -9.47 6.31 19.04
N VAL A 2 -9.84 5.03 18.96
CA VAL A 2 -10.47 4.49 17.75
C VAL A 2 -11.86 5.14 17.67
N CYS A 3 -12.20 5.72 16.52
CA CYS A 3 -13.47 6.44 16.37
C CYS A 3 -14.62 5.42 16.42
N ASN A 4 -15.69 5.73 17.17
CA ASN A 4 -16.88 4.89 17.34
C ASN A 4 -17.42 4.35 15.99
N GLU A 5 -17.30 5.15 14.93
CA GLU A 5 -17.69 4.76 13.58
C GLU A 5 -16.95 3.53 13.03
N ARG A 6 -15.63 3.43 13.28
CA ARG A 6 -14.84 2.28 12.81
C ARG A 6 -15.15 1.02 13.60
N GLU A 7 -15.42 1.14 14.89
CA GLU A 7 -15.83 0.02 15.72
C GLU A 7 -17.22 -0.50 15.30
N ILE A 8 -18.15 0.41 14.98
CA ILE A 8 -19.47 0.04 14.45
C ILE A 8 -19.34 -0.67 13.10
N GLN A 9 -18.54 -0.13 12.18
CA GLN A 9 -18.28 -0.77 10.88
C GLN A 9 -17.63 -2.13 11.04
N GLN A 10 -16.60 -2.23 11.89
CA GLN A 10 -15.92 -3.49 12.16
C GLN A 10 -16.92 -4.53 12.66
N ARG A 11 -17.71 -4.20 13.70
CA ARG A 11 -18.71 -5.12 14.25
C ARG A 11 -19.74 -5.55 13.21
N TYR A 12 -20.24 -4.60 12.41
CA TYR A 12 -21.23 -4.88 11.37
C TYR A 12 -20.72 -5.91 10.35
N PHE A 13 -19.51 -5.72 9.81
CA PHE A 13 -18.94 -6.64 8.82
C PHE A 13 -18.36 -7.92 9.44
N GLU A 14 -18.00 -7.88 10.72
CA GLU A 14 -17.63 -9.07 11.47
C GLU A 14 -18.83 -10.01 11.64
N GLU A 15 -19.97 -9.48 12.11
CA GLU A 15 -21.20 -10.25 12.34
C GLU A 15 -21.79 -10.82 11.03
N ARG A 16 -21.54 -10.16 9.89
CA ARG A 16 -22.10 -10.54 8.59
C ARG A 16 -21.23 -11.50 7.79
N ASP A 17 -19.94 -11.18 7.66
CA ASP A 17 -19.04 -11.83 6.72
C ASP A 17 -17.73 -12.31 7.37
N GLY A 18 -17.52 -12.07 8.67
CA GLY A 18 -16.27 -12.38 9.38
C GLY A 18 -15.07 -11.54 8.95
N LYS A 19 -15.33 -10.40 8.30
CA LYS A 19 -14.33 -9.52 7.66
C LYS A 19 -14.28 -8.13 8.28
N GLY A 20 -14.62 -7.99 9.55
CA GLY A 20 -14.75 -6.69 10.20
C GLY A 20 -13.47 -5.84 10.10
N PHE A 21 -12.32 -6.49 10.29
CA PHE A 21 -11.02 -5.82 10.20
C PHE A 21 -10.72 -5.30 8.78
N GLU A 22 -11.00 -6.11 7.76
CA GLU A 22 -10.71 -5.76 6.36
C GLU A 22 -11.45 -4.48 5.96
N TYR A 23 -12.75 -4.42 6.25
CA TYR A 23 -13.60 -3.30 5.88
C TYR A 23 -13.37 -2.05 6.74
N ALA A 24 -13.06 -2.19 8.02
CA ALA A 24 -12.88 -1.04 8.91
C ALA A 24 -11.46 -0.43 8.88
N TYR A 25 -10.43 -1.22 8.52
CA TYR A 25 -9.03 -0.78 8.60
C TYR A 25 -8.22 -1.03 7.34
N LEU A 26 -8.23 -2.26 6.80
CA LEU A 26 -7.35 -2.62 5.69
C LEU A 26 -7.69 -1.83 4.42
N TYR A 27 -8.91 -2.01 3.87
CA TYR A 27 -9.29 -1.33 2.63
C TYR A 27 -9.28 0.20 2.77
N PRO A 28 -9.79 0.81 3.86
CA PRO A 28 -9.67 2.25 4.06
C PRO A 28 -8.21 2.73 4.19
N GLY A 29 -7.33 1.93 4.79
CA GLY A 29 -5.90 2.22 4.90
C GLY A 29 -5.21 2.19 3.54
N MET A 30 -5.46 1.14 2.77
CA MET A 30 -4.87 0.94 1.45
C MET A 30 -5.36 1.96 0.42
N ASN A 31 -6.63 2.38 0.50
CA ASN A 31 -7.14 3.50 -0.29
C ASN A 31 -6.34 4.80 -0.07
N LYS A 32 -5.88 5.06 1.16
CA LYS A 32 -5.05 6.24 1.46
C LYS A 32 -3.63 6.09 0.91
N VAL A 33 -3.06 4.88 0.99
CA VAL A 33 -1.75 4.57 0.41
C VAL A 33 -1.76 4.79 -1.10
N GLN A 34 -2.76 4.25 -1.79
CA GLN A 34 -2.91 4.42 -3.24
C GLN A 34 -3.13 5.89 -3.64
N GLN A 35 -3.92 6.64 -2.86
CA GLN A 35 -4.09 8.08 -3.09
C GLN A 35 -2.79 8.87 -2.91
N ALA A 36 -1.93 8.48 -1.95
CA ALA A 36 -0.63 9.09 -1.75
C ALA A 36 0.32 8.76 -2.91
N ALA A 37 0.34 7.50 -3.36
CA ALA A 37 1.08 7.07 -4.54
C ALA A 37 0.66 7.82 -5.81
N GLY A 38 -0.65 8.03 -6.01
CA GLY A 38 -1.18 8.84 -7.12
C GLY A 38 -0.79 10.32 -7.08
N ARG A 39 -0.14 10.81 -6.01
CA ARG A 39 0.47 12.14 -5.99
C ARG A 39 1.83 12.19 -6.67
N VAL A 40 2.50 11.05 -6.78
CA VAL A 40 3.85 10.89 -7.36
C VAL A 40 3.76 10.87 -8.89
N ILE A 41 2.78 10.15 -9.45
CA ILE A 41 2.57 10.03 -10.90
C ILE A 41 1.27 10.74 -11.26
N ARG A 42 1.34 11.90 -11.93
CA ARG A 42 0.19 12.72 -12.36
C ARG A 42 0.11 12.88 -13.87
N THR A 43 1.21 12.71 -14.57
CA THR A 43 1.32 12.76 -16.04
C THR A 43 1.98 11.48 -16.58
N MET A 44 1.89 11.27 -17.89
CA MET A 44 2.52 10.12 -18.56
C MET A 44 4.06 10.17 -18.53
N GLU A 45 4.63 11.35 -18.26
CA GLU A 45 6.08 11.58 -18.25
C GLU A 45 6.64 11.58 -16.82
N ASP A 46 5.77 11.63 -15.81
CA ASP A 46 6.17 11.65 -14.41
C ASP A 46 6.82 10.31 -14.03
N LYS A 47 8.06 10.41 -13.56
CA LYS A 47 8.83 9.29 -13.02
C LYS A 47 8.96 9.48 -11.51
N GLY A 48 8.79 8.41 -10.75
CA GLY A 48 8.95 8.48 -9.30
C GLY A 48 8.97 7.10 -8.66
N ILE A 49 9.37 7.08 -7.39
CA ILE A 49 9.51 5.85 -6.62
C ILE A 49 8.56 5.93 -5.42
N ILE A 50 7.85 4.84 -5.16
CA ILE A 50 6.98 4.68 -3.99
C ILE A 50 7.66 3.69 -3.04
N LEU A 51 8.03 4.15 -1.84
CA LEU A 51 8.48 3.26 -0.76
C LEU A 51 7.34 3.07 0.25
N LEU A 52 6.94 1.81 0.43
CA LEU A 52 6.05 1.40 1.51
C LEU A 52 6.91 0.94 2.69
N LEU A 53 6.93 1.74 3.75
CA LEU A 53 7.71 1.45 4.94
C LEU A 53 6.81 0.73 5.95
N ASP A 54 7.24 -0.44 6.43
CA ASP A 54 6.66 -1.33 7.46
C ASP A 54 6.40 -2.74 6.91
N ASP A 55 6.77 -3.77 7.68
CA ASP A 55 6.65 -5.17 7.29
C ASP A 55 5.21 -5.60 6.97
N ARG A 56 4.20 -4.88 7.47
CA ARG A 56 2.78 -5.13 7.16
C ARG A 56 2.49 -5.10 5.66
N PHE A 57 3.24 -4.32 4.88
CA PHE A 57 3.07 -4.27 3.42
C PHE A 57 3.52 -5.55 2.70
N THR A 58 4.23 -6.44 3.38
CA THR A 58 4.60 -7.76 2.85
C THR A 58 3.60 -8.86 3.22
N THR A 59 2.62 -8.56 4.08
CA THR A 59 1.60 -9.54 4.46
C THR A 59 0.67 -9.84 3.29
N ARG A 60 0.31 -11.12 3.12
CA ARG A 60 -0.55 -11.57 2.02
C ARG A 60 -1.82 -10.74 1.87
N GLN A 61 -2.49 -10.44 2.99
CA GLN A 61 -3.72 -9.66 3.00
C GLN A 61 -3.52 -8.24 2.43
N VAL A 62 -2.39 -7.61 2.70
CA VAL A 62 -2.07 -6.26 2.17
C VAL A 62 -1.67 -6.35 0.71
N VAL A 63 -0.83 -7.30 0.34
CA VAL A 63 -0.39 -7.49 -1.06
C VAL A 63 -1.57 -7.80 -1.98
N GLU A 64 -2.57 -8.56 -1.53
CA GLU A 64 -3.80 -8.84 -2.27
C GLU A 64 -4.64 -7.57 -2.56
N THR A 65 -4.38 -6.46 -1.87
CA THR A 65 -5.01 -5.15 -2.13
C THR A 65 -4.21 -4.24 -3.04
N PHE A 66 -3.01 -4.67 -3.46
CA PHE A 66 -2.19 -3.87 -4.36
C PHE A 66 -2.85 -3.79 -5.74
N PRO A 67 -2.75 -2.62 -6.40
CA PRO A 67 -3.18 -2.50 -7.80
C PRO A 67 -2.31 -3.42 -8.68
N ALA A 68 -2.87 -3.90 -9.79
CA ALA A 68 -2.19 -4.88 -10.65
C ALA A 68 -0.87 -4.34 -11.24
N GLU A 69 -0.79 -3.02 -11.40
CA GLU A 69 0.39 -2.29 -11.86
C GLU A 69 1.56 -2.36 -10.88
N TRP A 70 1.34 -2.80 -9.64
CA TRP A 70 2.38 -2.99 -8.62
C TRP A 70 2.82 -4.45 -8.48
N ALA A 71 2.42 -5.35 -9.39
CA ALA A 71 2.73 -6.78 -9.30
C ALA A 71 4.24 -7.08 -9.21
N ASP A 72 5.07 -6.27 -9.87
CA ASP A 72 6.54 -6.42 -9.90
C ASP A 72 7.24 -5.62 -8.78
N TYR A 73 6.62 -5.54 -7.59
CA TYR A 73 7.25 -4.86 -6.46
C TYR A 73 8.47 -5.63 -5.93
N GLU A 74 9.44 -4.90 -5.39
CA GLU A 74 10.64 -5.47 -4.78
C GLU A 74 10.67 -5.21 -3.27
N ILE A 75 11.04 -6.22 -2.49
CA ILE A 75 11.27 -6.07 -1.05
C ILE A 75 12.71 -5.59 -0.86
N VAL A 76 12.83 -4.39 -0.30
CA VAL A 76 14.13 -3.76 -0.01
C VAL A 76 14.36 -3.64 1.49
N SER A 77 15.63 -3.53 1.85
CA SER A 77 16.15 -3.32 3.18
C SER A 77 17.00 -2.05 3.19
N LEU A 78 17.35 -1.55 4.37
CA LEU A 78 18.22 -0.37 4.49
C LEU A 78 19.60 -0.58 3.85
N GLN A 79 20.04 -1.83 3.68
CA GLN A 79 21.34 -2.17 3.12
C GLN A 79 21.36 -2.12 1.59
N ASN A 80 20.24 -2.38 0.91
CA ASN A 80 20.19 -2.46 -0.55
C ASN A 80 19.33 -1.38 -1.22
N VAL A 81 18.47 -0.68 -0.46
CA VAL A 81 17.53 0.30 -1.02
C VAL A 81 18.20 1.37 -1.90
N GLU A 82 19.39 1.82 -1.53
CA GLU A 82 20.16 2.81 -2.31
C GLU A 82 20.52 2.26 -3.69
N GLU A 83 21.03 1.02 -3.76
CA GLU A 83 21.38 0.35 -5.01
C GLU A 83 20.16 0.17 -5.93
N HIS A 84 19.03 -0.29 -5.37
CA HIS A 84 17.79 -0.47 -6.14
C HIS A 84 17.27 0.87 -6.70
N ILE A 85 17.29 1.93 -5.88
CA ILE A 85 16.89 3.28 -6.33
C ILE A 85 17.79 3.75 -7.47
N HIS A 86 19.10 3.60 -7.34
CA HIS A 86 20.04 3.98 -8.40
C HIS A 86 19.82 3.18 -9.67
N ALA A 87 19.61 1.86 -9.59
CA ALA A 87 19.35 1.01 -10.74
C ALA A 87 18.10 1.46 -11.53
N ILE A 88 17.02 1.82 -10.82
CA ILE A 88 15.79 2.34 -11.44
C ILE A 88 16.08 3.64 -12.21
N TRP A 89 16.81 4.58 -11.62
CA TRP A 89 17.11 5.85 -12.27
C TRP A 89 18.16 5.77 -13.37
N SER A 90 19.14 4.87 -13.27
CA SER A 90 20.17 4.66 -14.29
C SER A 90 19.66 3.88 -15.50
N GLY A 91 18.66 3.00 -15.33
CA GLY A 91 18.00 2.33 -16.45
C GLY A 91 17.02 3.21 -17.24
N MET A 92 16.91 4.49 -16.87
CA MET A 92 15.97 5.45 -17.46
C MET A 92 16.62 6.49 -18.39
N GLU A 93 17.94 6.41 -18.59
CA GLU A 93 18.70 7.08 -19.66
C GLU A 93 18.73 6.25 -20.94
#